data_AF-A0A3D4P7B0-F1
#
_entry.id   AF-A0A3D4P7B0-F1
#
_cell.length_a   1.000
_cell.length_b   1.000
_cell.length_c   1.000
_cell.angle_alpha   90.00
_cell.angle_beta   90.00
_cell.angle_gamma   90.00
#
_symmetry.space_group_name_H-M   'P 1'
#
loop_
_entity.id
_entity.type
_entity.pdbx_description
1 polymer ?
#
loop_
_entity_poly.entity_id
_entity_poly.type
_entity_poly.pdbx_seq_one_letter_code
_entity_poly.pdbx_strand_id
1 'polypeptide(L)'
;MNSMTRTLIYVVVAVVTLSLAIWNGMPSAEMNVNVAANVGEKFFPEFTDPTEATGVRVIVFDDETAVIKPFEVSRVGNEWRIPSHYDYPADGAEQLSKTASSLVGVERGAVAGESELDFARLGVVDPLADDKDSLKGRGDRLTLTKGNEALVDLIIGNKVPDKTDQYYVRKPDDKITYITNLKIDLTTKFGDWIE
;
A
#
# COMPACT_ATOMS: atom_id res chain seq x y z
N MET A 1 31.65 -2.34 -48.38
CA MET A 1 30.64 -1.38 -47.83
C MET A 1 31.00 0.04 -48.26
N ASN A 2 30.13 0.68 -49.04
CA ASN A 2 30.31 2.09 -49.42
C ASN A 2 30.03 3.02 -48.22
N SER A 3 30.68 4.18 -48.22
CA SER A 3 30.62 5.20 -47.15
C SER A 3 29.20 5.65 -46.83
N MET A 4 28.32 5.68 -47.82
CA MET A 4 26.92 6.07 -47.66
C MET A 4 26.14 5.08 -46.78
N THR A 5 26.38 3.77 -46.91
CA THR A 5 25.75 2.73 -46.07
C THR A 5 26.20 2.84 -44.62
N ARG A 6 27.48 3.15 -44.37
CA ARG A 6 27.99 3.35 -43.00
C ARG A 6 27.38 4.58 -42.34
N THR A 7 27.25 5.66 -43.09
CA THR A 7 26.64 6.91 -42.62
C THR A 7 25.18 6.67 -42.21
N LEU A 8 24.42 5.94 -43.03
CA LEU A 8 23.02 5.62 -42.74
C LEU A 8 22.86 4.75 -41.49
N ILE A 9 23.73 3.76 -41.30
CA ILE A 9 23.73 2.92 -40.09
C ILE A 9 23.99 3.76 -38.84
N TYR A 10 24.97 4.67 -38.86
CA TYR A 10 25.26 5.52 -37.70
C TYR A 10 24.11 6.46 -37.34
N VAL A 11 23.40 7.01 -38.34
CA VAL A 11 22.21 7.84 -38.10
C VAL A 11 21.10 7.03 -37.42
N VAL A 12 20.84 5.80 -37.89
CA VAL A 12 19.83 4.93 -37.27
C VAL A 12 20.20 4.59 -35.84
N VAL A 13 21.46 4.20 -35.59
CA VAL A 13 21.93 3.91 -34.22
C VAL A 13 21.79 5.13 -33.32
N ALA A 14 22.14 6.33 -33.80
CA ALA A 14 22.00 7.56 -33.04
C ALA A 14 20.55 7.88 -32.68
N VAL A 15 19.61 7.66 -33.60
CA VAL A 15 18.17 7.85 -33.33
C VAL A 15 17.69 6.85 -32.28
N VAL A 16 18.08 5.58 -32.39
CA VAL A 16 17.70 4.53 -31.41
C VAL A 16 18.28 4.85 -30.03
N THR A 17 19.55 5.25 -29.92
CA THR A 17 20.16 5.57 -28.62
C THR A 17 19.58 6.84 -28.02
N LEU A 18 19.26 7.87 -28.82
CA LEU A 18 18.55 9.06 -28.33
C LEU A 18 17.14 8.71 -27.83
N SER A 19 16.43 7.84 -28.55
CA SER A 19 15.09 7.38 -28.14
C SER A 19 15.14 6.65 -26.80
N LEU A 20 16.12 5.75 -26.63
CA LEU A 20 16.36 5.04 -25.39
C LEU A 20 16.81 5.98 -24.26
N ALA A 21 17.65 6.97 -24.56
CA ALA A 21 18.10 7.95 -23.58
C ALA A 21 16.96 8.86 -23.11
N ILE A 22 16.05 9.25 -23.99
CA ILE A 22 14.86 10.04 -23.61
C ILE A 22 13.90 9.19 -22.78
N TRP A 23 13.70 7.91 -23.14
CA TRP A 23 12.87 6.99 -22.36
C TRP A 23 13.43 6.78 -20.94
N ASN A 24 14.73 6.54 -20.82
CA ASN A 24 15.37 6.23 -19.54
C ASN A 24 15.84 7.47 -18.74
N GLY A 25 15.98 8.61 -19.40
CA GLY A 25 16.59 9.82 -18.85
C GLY A 25 15.59 10.92 -18.51
N MET A 26 14.28 10.63 -18.48
CA MET A 26 13.33 11.57 -17.86
C MET A 26 13.78 11.80 -16.42
N PRO A 27 14.03 13.06 -16.02
CA PRO A 27 14.41 13.36 -14.65
C PRO A 27 13.29 12.84 -13.74
N SER A 28 13.65 11.92 -12.83
CA SER A 28 12.82 11.63 -11.67
C SER A 28 12.53 12.96 -10.98
N ALA A 29 11.27 13.22 -10.64
CA ALA A 29 10.88 14.43 -9.93
C ALA A 29 11.87 14.65 -8.78
N GLU A 30 12.47 15.85 -8.72
CA GLU A 30 13.36 16.19 -7.62
C GLU A 30 12.53 16.10 -6.34
N MET A 31 12.85 15.11 -5.51
CA MET A 31 12.13 14.82 -4.27
C MET A 31 12.04 16.12 -3.47
N ASN A 32 10.83 16.65 -3.32
CA ASN A 32 10.65 17.95 -2.67
C ASN A 32 11.22 17.87 -1.25
N VAL A 33 12.10 18.80 -0.88
CA VAL A 33 12.85 18.74 0.39
C VAL A 33 11.93 18.69 1.62
N ASN A 34 10.68 19.14 1.51
CA ASN A 34 9.65 19.01 2.55
C ASN A 34 9.11 17.59 2.74
N VAL A 35 9.21 16.72 1.72
CA VAL A 35 8.75 15.31 1.75
C VAL A 35 9.58 14.49 2.74
N ALA A 36 10.89 14.79 2.84
CA ALA A 36 11.77 14.17 3.81
C ALA A 36 11.51 14.62 5.26
N ALA A 37 10.75 15.72 5.47
CA ALA A 37 10.52 16.27 6.81
C ALA A 37 9.71 15.32 7.71
N ASN A 38 8.84 14.50 7.13
CA ASN A 38 7.98 13.57 7.89
C ASN A 38 8.66 12.21 8.16
N VAL A 39 9.88 12.00 7.67
CA VAL A 39 10.63 10.75 7.91
C VAL A 39 10.97 10.63 9.38
N GLY A 40 10.69 9.47 9.97
CA GLY A 40 10.80 9.19 11.40
C GLY A 40 9.56 9.59 12.21
N GLU A 41 8.59 10.28 11.61
CA GLU A 41 7.34 10.60 12.30
C GLU A 41 6.32 9.45 12.19
N LYS A 42 5.48 9.31 13.23
CA LYS A 42 4.39 8.32 13.25
C LYS A 42 3.33 8.62 12.20
N PHE A 43 2.87 7.61 11.48
CA PHE A 43 1.74 7.76 10.56
C PHE A 43 0.49 8.28 11.28
N PHE A 44 0.21 7.75 12.47
CA PHE A 44 -0.96 8.10 13.28
C PHE A 44 -0.49 8.44 14.70
N PRO A 45 -0.07 9.70 14.95
CA PRO A 45 0.46 10.10 16.27
C PRO A 45 -0.59 10.00 17.39
N GLU A 46 -1.87 10.19 17.05
CA GLU A 46 -3.00 10.11 17.99
C GLU A 46 -3.37 8.68 18.38
N PHE A 47 -3.06 7.69 17.51
CA PHE A 47 -3.34 6.29 17.79
C PHE A 47 -2.25 5.69 18.70
N THR A 48 -2.50 5.76 20.01
CA THR A 48 -1.55 5.36 21.06
C THR A 48 -1.99 4.14 21.87
N ASP A 49 -3.29 3.85 21.89
CA ASP A 49 -3.88 2.72 22.61
C ASP A 49 -4.57 1.76 21.61
N PRO A 50 -4.07 0.52 21.46
CA PRO A 50 -4.65 -0.43 20.51
C PRO A 50 -6.05 -0.92 20.91
N THR A 51 -6.44 -0.77 22.18
CA THR A 51 -7.74 -1.21 22.69
C THR A 51 -8.90 -0.29 22.28
N GLU A 52 -8.58 0.89 21.73
CA GLU A 52 -9.58 1.81 21.18
C GLU A 52 -10.21 1.30 19.88
N ALA A 53 -9.52 0.41 19.17
CA ALA A 53 -10.03 -0.17 17.93
C ALA A 53 -11.21 -1.10 18.24
N THR A 54 -12.36 -0.80 17.66
CA THR A 54 -13.58 -1.62 17.71
C THR A 54 -13.91 -2.25 16.36
N GLY A 55 -13.02 -2.14 15.38
CA GLY A 55 -13.18 -2.76 14.08
C GLY A 55 -11.88 -2.78 13.27
N VAL A 56 -11.80 -3.74 12.36
CA VAL A 56 -10.75 -3.89 11.36
C VAL A 56 -11.39 -4.23 10.03
N ARG A 57 -10.93 -3.53 9.00
CA ARG A 57 -11.26 -3.82 7.62
C ARG A 57 -9.97 -4.07 6.85
N VAL A 58 -9.94 -5.20 6.15
CA VAL A 58 -8.85 -5.58 5.25
C VAL A 58 -9.45 -5.71 3.86
N ILE A 59 -8.87 -5.00 2.91
CA ILE A 59 -9.27 -5.05 1.51
C ILE A 59 -8.06 -5.54 0.74
N VAL A 60 -8.11 -6.79 0.28
CA VAL A 60 -7.06 -7.36 -0.55
C VAL A 60 -7.46 -7.27 -2.01
N PHE A 61 -6.52 -6.86 -2.85
CA PHE A 61 -6.69 -6.89 -4.30
C PHE A 61 -5.99 -8.12 -4.89
N ASP A 62 -6.73 -8.88 -5.68
CA ASP A 62 -6.21 -10.06 -6.37
C ASP A 62 -5.81 -9.68 -7.80
N ASP A 63 -4.51 -9.48 -8.04
CA ASP A 63 -3.96 -9.05 -9.34
C ASP A 63 -4.28 -10.02 -10.50
N GLU A 64 -4.45 -11.32 -10.21
CA GLU A 64 -4.71 -12.33 -11.24
C GLU A 64 -6.16 -12.28 -11.72
N THR A 65 -7.10 -12.08 -10.79
CA THR A 65 -8.54 -12.10 -11.08
C THR A 65 -9.16 -10.72 -11.19
N ALA A 66 -8.42 -9.66 -10.84
CA ALA A 66 -8.90 -8.28 -10.70
C ALA A 66 -10.10 -8.17 -9.74
N VAL A 67 -10.14 -9.02 -8.69
CA VAL A 67 -11.21 -9.05 -7.70
C VAL A 67 -10.76 -8.38 -6.40
N ILE A 68 -11.59 -7.49 -5.89
CA ILE A 68 -11.45 -6.89 -4.56
C ILE A 68 -12.13 -7.81 -3.54
N LYS A 69 -11.41 -8.21 -2.50
CA LYS A 69 -11.90 -9.07 -1.42
C LYS A 69 -11.95 -8.28 -0.11
N PRO A 70 -13.06 -7.58 0.17
CA PRO A 70 -13.23 -6.90 1.44
C PRO A 70 -13.56 -7.91 2.55
N PHE A 71 -12.89 -7.76 3.68
CA PHE A 71 -13.15 -8.50 4.89
C PHE A 71 -13.22 -7.52 6.06
N GLU A 72 -14.22 -7.67 6.92
CA GLU A 72 -14.44 -6.76 8.04
C GLU A 72 -14.86 -7.52 9.28
N VAL A 73 -14.27 -7.13 10.40
CA VAL A 73 -14.68 -7.55 11.74
C VAL A 73 -14.95 -6.30 12.55
N SER A 74 -16.10 -6.24 13.19
CA SER A 74 -16.49 -5.09 14.01
C SER A 74 -17.22 -5.53 15.27
N ARG A 75 -17.11 -4.72 16.32
CA ARG A 75 -17.83 -4.95 17.57
C ARG A 75 -19.21 -4.33 17.49
N VAL A 76 -20.25 -5.15 17.64
CA VAL A 76 -21.64 -4.72 17.72
C VAL A 76 -22.16 -5.02 19.12
N GLY A 77 -22.31 -3.98 19.93
CA GLY A 77 -22.61 -4.14 21.36
C GLY A 77 -21.42 -4.76 22.10
N ASN A 78 -21.61 -5.97 22.65
CA ASN A 78 -20.56 -6.67 23.39
C ASN A 78 -19.97 -7.88 22.65
N GLU A 79 -20.34 -8.08 21.38
CA GLU A 79 -19.92 -9.22 20.57
C GLU A 79 -19.19 -8.76 19.31
N TRP A 80 -18.17 -9.52 18.90
CA TRP A 80 -17.47 -9.32 17.63
C TRP A 80 -18.23 -10.04 16.52
N ARG A 81 -18.37 -9.37 15.37
CA ARG A 81 -19.14 -9.89 14.25
C ARG A 81 -18.41 -9.69 12.94
N ILE A 82 -18.70 -10.57 12.00
CA ILE A 82 -18.24 -10.50 10.60
C ILE A 82 -19.45 -10.16 9.73
N PRO A 83 -19.68 -8.88 9.37
CA PRO A 83 -20.88 -8.46 8.65
C PRO A 83 -21.04 -9.15 7.29
N SER A 84 -19.93 -9.44 6.61
CA SER A 84 -19.93 -10.15 5.32
C SER A 84 -20.39 -11.60 5.41
N HIS A 85 -20.52 -12.15 6.63
CA HIS A 85 -20.91 -13.54 6.89
C HIS A 85 -22.19 -13.60 7.74
N TYR A 86 -23.23 -12.83 7.36
CA TYR A 86 -24.51 -12.81 8.09
C TYR A 86 -24.36 -12.47 9.58
N ASP A 87 -23.48 -11.51 9.90
CA ASP A 87 -23.21 -11.08 11.26
C ASP A 87 -22.71 -12.21 12.19
N TYR A 88 -21.99 -13.17 11.61
CA TYR A 88 -21.45 -14.33 12.31
C TYR A 88 -20.63 -13.90 13.53
N PRO A 89 -20.89 -14.45 14.73
CA PRO A 89 -20.11 -14.15 15.92
C PRO A 89 -18.69 -14.70 15.75
N ALA A 90 -17.70 -13.84 15.92
CA ALA A 90 -16.29 -14.19 15.76
C ALA A 90 -15.54 -14.03 17.08
N ASP A 91 -14.43 -14.74 17.26
CA ASP A 91 -13.43 -14.38 18.27
C ASP A 91 -12.40 -13.42 17.68
N GLY A 92 -12.90 -12.33 17.09
CA GLY A 92 -12.07 -11.34 16.41
C GLY A 92 -11.23 -10.48 17.35
N ALA A 93 -11.41 -10.62 18.67
CA ALA A 93 -10.76 -9.78 19.68
C ALA A 93 -9.24 -9.94 19.65
N GLU A 94 -8.74 -11.19 19.58
CA GLU A 94 -7.31 -11.47 19.62
C GLU A 94 -6.61 -11.00 18.35
N GLN A 95 -7.14 -11.36 17.18
CA GLN A 95 -6.55 -10.99 15.89
C GLN A 95 -6.60 -9.47 15.65
N LEU A 96 -7.69 -8.81 16.05
CA LEU A 96 -7.75 -7.34 16.05
C LEU A 96 -6.73 -6.75 16.99
N SER A 97 -6.65 -7.24 18.24
CA SER A 97 -5.71 -6.73 19.24
C SER A 97 -4.25 -6.84 18.77
N LYS A 98 -3.89 -7.98 18.17
CA LYS A 98 -2.57 -8.21 17.55
C LYS A 98 -2.29 -7.22 16.43
N THR A 99 -3.26 -7.05 15.52
CA THR A 99 -3.15 -6.11 14.39
C THR A 99 -3.03 -4.67 14.87
N ALA A 100 -3.92 -4.24 15.76
CA ALA A 100 -3.94 -2.91 16.36
C ALA A 100 -2.62 -2.61 17.08
N SER A 101 -2.14 -3.54 17.92
CA SER A 101 -0.87 -3.39 18.63
C SER A 101 0.32 -3.25 17.69
N SER A 102 0.31 -3.94 16.55
CA SER A 102 1.39 -3.84 15.55
C SER A 102 1.41 -2.51 14.80
N LEU A 103 0.27 -1.78 14.79
CA LEU A 103 0.12 -0.51 14.08
C LEU A 103 0.34 0.72 14.98
N VAL A 104 0.28 0.55 16.30
CA VAL A 104 0.58 1.62 17.25
C VAL A 104 2.02 2.10 17.04
N GLY A 105 2.16 3.40 16.78
CA GLY A 105 3.47 4.02 16.63
C GLY A 105 4.22 3.64 15.35
N VAL A 106 3.56 3.06 14.33
CA VAL A 106 4.18 2.82 13.03
C VAL A 106 4.71 4.13 12.44
N GLU A 107 6.00 4.15 12.11
CA GLU A 107 6.74 5.32 11.64
C GLU A 107 6.87 5.35 10.12
N ARG A 108 6.87 6.54 9.55
CA ARG A 108 7.29 6.78 8.17
C ARG A 108 8.79 6.55 8.08
N GLY A 109 9.22 5.48 7.41
CA GLY A 109 10.64 5.29 7.14
C GLY A 109 11.10 6.10 5.93
N ALA A 110 12.03 5.56 5.14
CA ALA A 110 12.58 6.28 3.99
C ALA A 110 11.53 6.52 2.90
N VAL A 111 11.60 7.66 2.22
CA VAL A 111 10.74 7.97 1.07
C VAL A 111 11.03 6.99 -0.07
N ALA A 112 9.98 6.42 -0.66
CA ALA A 112 10.06 5.45 -1.74
C ALA A 112 9.59 5.99 -3.11
N GLY A 113 8.71 6.99 -3.11
CA GLY A 113 8.14 7.57 -4.33
C GLY A 113 6.99 8.54 -4.03
N GLU A 114 6.65 9.38 -5.01
CA GLU A 114 5.64 10.44 -4.85
C GLU A 114 4.73 10.64 -6.08
N SER A 115 4.93 9.85 -7.13
CA SER A 115 4.18 9.95 -8.39
C SER A 115 3.17 8.81 -8.56
N GLU A 116 2.14 9.00 -9.39
CA GLU A 116 1.19 7.92 -9.73
C GLU A 116 1.90 6.72 -10.38
N LEU A 117 2.94 6.97 -11.18
CA LEU A 117 3.80 5.93 -11.75
C LEU A 117 4.52 5.15 -10.64
N ASP A 118 5.03 5.84 -9.62
CA ASP A 118 5.60 5.18 -8.44
C ASP A 118 4.54 4.39 -7.69
N PHE A 119 3.32 4.89 -7.55
CA PHE A 119 2.26 4.15 -6.85
C PHE A 119 1.99 2.81 -7.53
N ALA A 120 1.84 2.80 -8.86
CA ALA A 120 1.66 1.57 -9.62
C ALA A 120 2.87 0.63 -9.51
N ARG A 121 4.09 1.17 -9.59
CA ARG A 121 5.33 0.39 -9.48
C ARG A 121 5.54 -0.22 -8.09
N LEU A 122 5.18 0.52 -7.04
CA LEU A 122 5.35 0.14 -5.64
C LEU A 122 4.17 -0.68 -5.10
N GLY A 123 3.08 -0.79 -5.87
CA GLY A 123 1.90 -1.53 -5.46
C GLY A 123 1.03 -0.77 -4.45
N VAL A 124 1.01 0.57 -4.47
CA VAL A 124 0.29 1.39 -3.46
C VAL A 124 -0.82 2.24 -4.07
N VAL A 125 -1.33 1.83 -5.24
CA VAL A 125 -2.59 2.35 -5.78
C VAL A 125 -3.72 1.89 -4.86
N ASP A 126 -4.67 2.78 -4.54
CA ASP A 126 -5.79 2.45 -3.66
C ASP A 126 -6.65 1.34 -4.28
N PRO A 127 -6.86 0.20 -3.60
CA PRO A 127 -7.69 -0.88 -4.13
C PRO A 127 -9.14 -0.46 -4.31
N LEU A 128 -9.60 0.64 -3.69
CA LEU A 128 -10.93 1.19 -3.84
C LEU A 128 -11.04 2.33 -4.86
N ALA A 129 -9.94 2.72 -5.53
CA ALA A 129 -10.02 3.75 -6.56
C ALA A 129 -10.92 3.31 -7.72
N ASP A 130 -11.80 4.21 -8.16
CA ASP A 130 -12.73 4.00 -9.29
C ASP A 130 -12.03 3.95 -10.67
N ASP A 131 -10.71 4.22 -10.70
CA ASP A 131 -9.91 4.17 -11.92
C ASP A 131 -9.79 2.71 -12.43
N LYS A 132 -10.64 2.39 -13.41
CA LYS A 132 -10.66 1.11 -14.11
C LYS A 132 -9.48 0.93 -15.07
N ASP A 133 -8.75 1.99 -15.40
CA ASP A 133 -7.69 1.97 -16.40
C ASP A 133 -6.35 1.46 -15.84
N SER A 134 -6.17 1.48 -14.51
CA SER A 134 -5.06 0.81 -13.83
C SER A 134 -5.52 -0.26 -12.84
N LEU A 135 -5.81 -1.46 -13.36
CA LEU A 135 -5.97 -2.68 -12.54
C LEU A 135 -4.63 -3.20 -11.97
N LYS A 136 -3.49 -2.60 -12.36
CA LYS A 136 -2.16 -3.05 -11.93
C LYS A 136 -1.62 -2.16 -10.82
N GLY A 137 -0.85 -2.76 -9.90
CA GLY A 137 -0.15 -2.03 -8.86
C GLY A 137 -1.06 -1.53 -7.74
N ARG A 138 -2.24 -2.14 -7.58
CA ARG A 138 -3.11 -1.91 -6.43
C ARG A 138 -2.52 -2.58 -5.20
N GLY A 139 -2.56 -1.87 -4.09
CA GLY A 139 -2.14 -2.39 -2.80
C GLY A 139 -3.31 -2.98 -2.04
N ASP A 140 -2.98 -3.56 -0.89
CA ASP A 140 -3.96 -3.95 0.11
C ASP A 140 -4.27 -2.75 1.00
N ARG A 141 -5.51 -2.59 1.46
CA ARG A 141 -5.88 -1.52 2.38
C ARG A 141 -6.27 -2.10 3.74
N LEU A 142 -5.63 -1.59 4.78
CA LEU A 142 -5.89 -1.95 6.17
C LEU A 142 -6.41 -0.72 6.90
N THR A 143 -7.61 -0.84 7.46
CA THR A 143 -8.27 0.21 8.22
C THR A 143 -8.65 -0.30 9.61
N LEU A 144 -8.27 0.42 10.66
CA LEU A 144 -8.76 0.21 12.02
C LEU A 144 -9.76 1.31 12.37
N THR A 145 -10.87 0.94 13.00
CA THR A 145 -11.95 1.88 13.32
C THR A 145 -12.36 1.85 14.78
N LYS A 146 -12.89 2.98 15.26
CA LYS A 146 -13.61 3.15 16.52
C LYS A 146 -15.03 3.60 16.19
N GLY A 147 -15.97 2.65 16.17
CA GLY A 147 -17.27 2.85 15.54
C GLY A 147 -17.12 3.23 14.07
N ASN A 148 -17.54 4.44 13.71
CA ASN A 148 -17.46 4.97 12.34
C ASN A 148 -16.19 5.80 12.07
N GLU A 149 -15.37 6.06 13.08
CA GLU A 149 -14.13 6.84 12.95
C GLU A 149 -12.97 5.92 12.55
N ALA A 150 -12.16 6.33 11.58
CA ALA A 150 -10.94 5.62 11.21
C ALA A 150 -9.76 6.10 12.08
N LEU A 151 -9.18 5.18 12.86
CA LEU A 151 -8.00 5.44 13.68
C LEU A 151 -6.70 5.27 12.87
N VAL A 152 -6.69 4.26 12.00
CA VAL A 152 -5.58 3.89 11.11
C VAL A 152 -6.17 3.60 9.75
N ASP A 153 -5.55 4.10 8.69
CA ASP A 153 -5.91 3.77 7.30
C ASP A 153 -4.66 3.80 6.42
N LEU A 154 -4.20 2.62 6.02
CA LEU A 154 -2.97 2.42 5.28
C LEU A 154 -3.23 1.60 4.02
N ILE A 155 -2.61 2.03 2.92
CA ILE A 155 -2.40 1.21 1.73
C ILE A 155 -1.02 0.60 1.85
N ILE A 156 -0.96 -0.72 1.75
CA ILE A 156 0.21 -1.56 1.91
C ILE A 156 0.46 -2.20 0.57
N GLY A 157 1.60 -1.86 -0.02
CA GLY A 157 2.00 -2.36 -1.32
C GLY A 157 3.02 -3.47 -1.24
N ASN A 158 3.83 -3.53 -2.29
CA ASN A 158 4.80 -4.60 -2.46
C ASN A 158 5.78 -4.64 -1.28
N LYS A 159 6.21 -5.85 -0.95
CA LYS A 159 7.32 -6.07 -0.03
C LYS A 159 8.61 -5.52 -0.63
N VAL A 160 9.41 -4.84 0.18
CA VAL A 160 10.71 -4.33 -0.27
C VAL A 160 11.62 -5.52 -0.58
N PRO A 161 12.28 -5.55 -1.76
CA PRO A 161 13.20 -6.63 -2.11
C PRO A 161 14.26 -6.84 -1.05
N ASP A 162 14.59 -8.11 -0.77
CA ASP A 162 15.61 -8.53 0.19
C ASP A 162 15.38 -8.08 1.66
N LYS A 163 14.13 -7.71 2.00
CA LYS A 163 13.74 -7.34 3.37
C LYS A 163 12.62 -8.25 3.88
N THR A 164 12.70 -8.64 5.15
CA THR A 164 11.74 -9.57 5.77
C THR A 164 10.45 -8.88 6.22
N ASP A 165 10.51 -7.62 6.66
CA ASP A 165 9.40 -6.97 7.35
C ASP A 165 9.15 -5.53 6.85
N GLN A 166 9.70 -5.17 5.69
CA GLN A 166 9.53 -3.84 5.10
C GLN A 166 8.62 -3.87 3.89
N TYR A 167 7.68 -2.92 3.86
CA TYR A 167 6.68 -2.76 2.81
C TYR A 167 6.67 -1.32 2.33
N TYR A 168 6.22 -1.10 1.10
CA TYR A 168 5.86 0.24 0.64
C TYR A 168 4.48 0.60 1.20
N VAL A 169 4.38 1.74 1.87
CA VAL A 169 3.19 2.12 2.63
C VAL A 169 2.85 3.59 2.37
N ARG A 170 1.56 3.85 2.17
CA ARG A 170 1.00 5.18 1.89
C ARG A 170 -0.33 5.32 2.62
N LYS A 171 -0.72 6.53 3.03
CA LYS A 171 -2.15 6.78 3.35
C LYS A 171 -2.93 7.02 2.05
N PRO A 172 -4.22 6.69 1.98
CA PRO A 172 -5.03 6.93 0.77
C PRO A 172 -4.89 8.33 0.17
N ASP A 173 -4.92 9.36 1.03
CA ASP A 173 -4.88 10.77 0.62
C ASP A 173 -3.45 11.36 0.56
N ASP A 174 -2.42 10.61 0.97
CA ASP A 174 -1.05 11.11 1.05
C ASP A 174 -0.31 10.90 -0.27
N LYS A 175 0.39 11.91 -0.77
CA LYS A 175 1.11 11.81 -2.06
C LYS A 175 2.43 11.05 -1.94
N ILE A 176 2.88 10.76 -0.73
CA ILE A 176 4.22 10.23 -0.48
C ILE A 176 4.12 8.79 0.01
N THR A 177 4.86 7.91 -0.64
CA THR A 177 5.02 6.51 -0.22
C THR A 177 6.31 6.36 0.57
N TYR A 178 6.24 5.61 1.66
CA TYR A 178 7.38 5.36 2.56
C TYR A 178 7.69 3.87 2.63
N ILE A 179 8.96 3.53 2.82
CA ILE A 179 9.40 2.20 3.23
C ILE A 179 9.15 2.10 4.73
N THR A 180 8.28 1.20 5.14
CA THR A 180 7.84 1.09 6.53
C THR A 180 8.01 -0.34 7.02
N ASN A 181 8.46 -0.48 8.26
CA ASN A 181 8.54 -1.77 8.91
C ASN A 181 7.14 -2.14 9.46
N LEU A 182 6.51 -3.15 8.88
CA LEU A 182 5.19 -3.63 9.29
C LEU A 182 5.28 -5.08 9.72
N LYS A 183 4.93 -5.36 10.99
CA LYS A 183 4.83 -6.72 11.53
C LYS A 183 3.38 -7.18 11.49
N ILE A 184 2.82 -7.24 10.30
CA ILE A 184 1.40 -7.56 10.08
C ILE A 184 1.24 -8.88 9.33
N ASP A 185 0.18 -9.60 9.66
CA ASP A 185 -0.30 -10.74 8.89
C ASP A 185 -1.63 -10.33 8.24
N LEU A 186 -1.56 -9.90 6.98
CA LEU A 186 -2.73 -9.46 6.21
C LEU A 186 -3.47 -10.68 5.70
N THR A 187 -4.35 -11.25 6.53
CA THR A 187 -5.23 -12.33 6.10
C THR A 187 -6.67 -11.87 5.95
N THR A 188 -7.27 -12.20 4.80
CA THR A 188 -8.71 -12.08 4.53
C THR A 188 -9.43 -13.41 4.69
N LYS A 189 -8.75 -14.46 5.18
CA LYS A 189 -9.37 -15.77 5.33
C LYS A 189 -10.23 -15.76 6.57
N PHE A 190 -11.54 -15.97 6.38
CA PHE A 190 -12.51 -16.08 7.46
C PHE A 190 -12.05 -17.01 8.60
N GLY A 191 -11.42 -18.15 8.26
CA GLY A 191 -10.91 -19.12 9.25
C GLY A 191 -9.88 -18.57 10.23
N ASP A 192 -9.12 -17.54 9.84
CA ASP A 192 -8.12 -16.93 10.72
C ASP A 192 -8.73 -15.96 11.74
N TRP A 193 -10.05 -15.72 11.65
CA TRP A 193 -10.83 -14.84 12.53
C TRP A 193 -11.85 -15.59 13.38
N ILE A 194 -11.89 -16.92 13.27
CA ILE A 194 -12.77 -17.80 14.04
C ILE A 194 -11.94 -18.93 14.66
N GLU A 195 -11.59 -18.80 15.95
CA GLU A 195 -10.98 -19.86 16.75
C GLU A 195 -11.92 -20.32 17.87
#